data_AF-A0A928D435-F1
#
_entry.id   AF-A0A928D435-F1
#
_cell.length_a   1.000
_cell.length_b   1.000
_cell.length_c   1.000
_cell.angle_alpha   90.00
_cell.angle_beta   90.00
_cell.angle_gamma   90.00
#
_symmetry.space_group_name_H-M   'P 1'
#
loop_
_entity.id
_entity.type
_entity.pdbx_description
1 polymer ?
#
loop_
_entity_poly.entity_id
_entity_poly.type
_entity_poly.pdbx_seq_one_letter_code
_entity_poly.pdbx_strand_id
1 'polypeptide(L)'
;MNQESGLGAKAQIDFHCLDRENCDGVVKFNLSEVCDAEFQAVCPKCHRAYQLDEALRDKLSRMLKLVAAIRDAEDILGDSSVAVTVAGAREVKIPYALLLTRLNTLITLNFGDQKVDFHLWIEPSSPETFR
;
A
#
# COMPACT_ATOMS: atom_id res chain seq x y z
N MET A 1 -5.30 30.10 -6.83
CA MET A 1 -4.22 29.39 -7.52
C MET A 1 -4.07 28.06 -6.79
N ASN A 2 -4.89 27.08 -7.17
CA ASN A 2 -4.89 25.76 -6.54
C ASN A 2 -3.76 24.95 -7.18
N GLN A 3 -2.69 24.71 -6.42
CA GLN A 3 -1.74 23.66 -6.76
C GLN A 3 -2.39 22.35 -6.33
N GLU A 4 -3.02 21.66 -7.27
CA GLU A 4 -3.21 20.22 -7.16
C GLU A 4 -1.83 19.58 -7.28
N SER A 5 -1.25 19.23 -6.13
CA SER A 5 0.01 18.51 -6.03
C SER A 5 -0.16 17.15 -6.73
N GLY A 6 0.28 17.06 -7.99
CA GLY A 6 0.10 15.94 -8.90
C GLY A 6 0.83 14.63 -8.53
N LEU A 7 1.12 14.39 -7.26
CA LEU A 7 1.55 13.10 -6.75
C LEU A 7 0.34 12.40 -6.12
N GLY A 8 -0.68 12.17 -6.95
CA GLY A 8 -1.86 11.36 -6.61
C GLY A 8 -1.47 9.88 -6.52
N ALA A 9 -0.67 9.52 -5.52
CA ALA A 9 -0.48 8.14 -5.11
C ALA A 9 -1.82 7.61 -4.59
N LYS A 10 -2.67 7.16 -5.51
CA LYS A 10 -3.90 6.43 -5.20
C LYS A 10 -3.51 5.05 -4.69
N ALA A 11 -3.03 5.04 -3.46
CA ALA A 11 -2.72 3.86 -2.69
C ALA A 11 -3.89 3.64 -1.73
N GLN A 12 -4.63 2.57 -1.95
CA GLN A 12 -5.77 2.19 -1.14
C GLN A 12 -5.36 1.06 -0.20
N ILE A 13 -5.77 1.15 1.05
CA ILE A 13 -5.50 0.12 2.04
C ILE A 13 -6.82 -0.46 2.56
N ASP A 14 -6.84 -1.76 2.76
CA ASP A 14 -7.96 -2.45 3.38
C ASP A 14 -7.52 -3.47 4.44
N PHE A 15 -8.43 -3.71 5.39
CA PHE A 15 -8.31 -4.79 6.36
C PHE A 15 -9.71 -5.30 6.76
N HIS A 16 -9.80 -6.55 7.19
CA HIS A 16 -11.04 -7.11 7.73
C HIS A 16 -11.36 -6.51 9.10
N CYS A 17 -12.62 -6.13 9.31
CA CYS A 17 -13.15 -5.69 10.59
C CYS A 17 -12.66 -6.59 11.73
N LEU A 18 -12.15 -5.99 12.81
CA LEU A 18 -11.57 -6.73 13.95
C LEU A 18 -12.63 -7.47 14.77
N ASP A 19 -13.90 -7.11 14.63
CA ASP A 19 -15.04 -7.83 15.23
C ASP A 19 -15.49 -8.99 14.31
N ARG A 20 -14.56 -9.92 14.01
CA ARG A 20 -14.78 -10.97 13.01
C ARG A 20 -15.90 -11.95 13.36
N GLU A 21 -16.24 -12.08 14.64
CA GLU A 21 -17.31 -12.97 15.10
C GLU A 21 -18.69 -12.43 14.72
N ASN A 22 -18.85 -11.10 14.65
CA ASN A 22 -20.14 -10.44 14.42
C ASN A 22 -20.18 -9.61 13.13
N CYS A 23 -19.06 -9.47 12.43
CA CYS A 23 -18.93 -8.61 11.26
C CYS A 23 -17.87 -9.12 10.27
N ASP A 24 -18.29 -9.32 9.02
CA ASP A 24 -17.44 -9.68 7.87
C ASP A 24 -16.99 -8.46 7.05
N GLY A 25 -17.30 -7.24 7.53
CA GLY A 25 -17.02 -6.00 6.81
C GLY A 25 -15.54 -5.79 6.53
N VAL A 26 -15.25 -5.16 5.39
CA VAL A 26 -13.89 -4.74 5.01
C VAL A 26 -13.80 -3.23 5.21
N VAL A 27 -12.86 -2.80 6.04
CA VAL A 27 -12.54 -1.40 6.27
C VAL A 27 -11.57 -0.98 5.17
N LYS A 28 -11.89 0.10 4.43
CA LYS A 28 -11.11 0.54 3.27
C LYS A 28 -10.99 2.06 3.23
N PHE A 29 -9.79 2.57 3.00
CA PHE A 29 -9.49 4.01 2.94
C PHE A 29 -8.25 4.28 2.10
N ASN A 30 -8.01 5.53 1.70
CA ASN A 30 -6.76 5.93 1.06
C ASN A 30 -5.65 6.05 2.08
N LEU A 31 -4.46 5.57 1.72
CA LEU A 31 -3.30 5.60 2.58
C LEU A 31 -2.90 7.03 2.98
N SER A 32 -3.19 8.04 2.15
CA SER A 32 -2.94 9.45 2.49
C SER A 32 -3.78 9.97 3.66
N GLU A 33 -4.95 9.37 3.93
CA GLU A 33 -5.83 9.78 5.02
C GLU A 33 -5.20 9.54 6.39
N VAL A 34 -4.26 8.58 6.52
CA VAL A 34 -3.58 8.29 7.80
C VAL A 34 -2.72 9.43 8.32
N CYS A 35 -2.36 10.38 7.44
CA CYS A 35 -1.58 11.56 7.78
C CYS A 35 -2.42 12.65 8.46
N ASP A 36 -3.75 12.57 8.39
CA ASP A 36 -4.63 13.45 9.15
C ASP A 36 -4.68 12.97 10.62
N ALA A 37 -4.40 13.88 11.54
CA ALA A 37 -4.39 13.60 12.98
C ALA A 37 -5.75 13.10 13.48
N GLU A 38 -6.84 13.62 12.92
CA GLU A 38 -8.21 13.29 13.30
C GLU A 38 -8.77 12.07 12.56
N PHE A 39 -7.97 11.46 11.67
CA PHE A 39 -8.43 10.30 10.90
C PHE A 39 -8.79 9.12 11.80
N GLN A 40 -9.96 8.54 11.53
CA GLN A 40 -10.39 7.27 12.11
C GLN A 40 -10.87 6.36 10.99
N ALA A 41 -10.39 5.12 10.99
CA ALA A 41 -10.91 4.13 10.06
C ALA A 41 -12.25 3.61 10.61
N VAL A 42 -13.31 3.63 9.82
CA VAL A 42 -14.66 3.22 10.27
C VAL A 42 -15.12 2.03 9.45
N CYS A 43 -15.57 0.97 10.11
CA CYS A 43 -16.18 -0.16 9.43
C CYS A 43 -17.51 0.26 8.78
N PRO A 44 -17.70 0.06 7.47
CA PRO A 44 -18.93 0.46 6.79
C PRO A 44 -20.13 -0.41 7.19
N LYS A 45 -19.90 -1.61 7.76
CA LYS A 45 -20.97 -2.57 8.11
C LYS A 45 -21.46 -2.45 9.54
N CYS A 46 -20.53 -2.41 10.51
CA CYS A 46 -20.88 -2.34 11.94
C CYS A 46 -20.66 -0.95 12.56
N HIS A 47 -20.19 0.02 11.78
CA HIS A 47 -19.88 1.39 12.20
C HIS A 47 -18.87 1.50 13.34
N ARG A 48 -18.14 0.42 13.65
CA ARG A 48 -17.05 0.45 14.63
C ARG A 48 -15.94 1.35 14.10
N ALA A 49 -15.57 2.35 14.90
CA ALA A 49 -14.42 3.22 14.65
C ALA A 49 -13.14 2.58 15.20
N TYR A 50 -12.06 2.76 14.47
CA TYR A 50 -10.73 2.25 14.77
C TYR A 50 -9.75 3.42 14.84
N GLN A 51 -9.22 3.67 16.03
CA GLN A 51 -8.11 4.59 16.20
C GLN A 51 -6.81 3.86 15.88
N LEU A 52 -6.07 4.35 14.88
CA LEU A 52 -4.73 3.86 14.58
C LEU A 52 -3.76 4.47 15.59
N ASP A 53 -2.99 3.64 16.29
CA ASP A 53 -1.94 4.10 17.20
C ASP A 53 -0.77 4.75 16.44
N GLU A 54 0.10 5.46 17.17
CA GLU A 54 1.24 6.18 16.58
C GLU A 54 2.20 5.25 15.82
N ALA A 55 2.44 4.04 16.34
CA ALA A 55 3.36 3.09 15.73
C ALA A 55 2.81 2.53 14.40
N LEU A 56 1.51 2.27 14.31
CA LEU A 56 0.84 1.85 13.09
C LEU A 56 0.78 3.01 12.09
N ARG A 57 0.43 4.22 12.55
CA ARG A 57 0.42 5.43 11.72
C ARG A 57 1.78 5.74 11.11
N ASP A 58 2.86 5.61 11.89
CA ASP A 58 4.23 5.79 11.38
C ASP A 58 4.53 4.80 10.24
N LYS A 59 4.25 3.50 10.44
CA LYS A 59 4.46 2.48 9.41
C LYS A 59 3.67 2.76 8.14
N LEU A 60 2.39 3.09 8.26
CA LEU A 60 1.53 3.42 7.12
C LEU A 60 2.00 4.71 6.40
N SER A 61 2.47 5.71 7.15
CA SER A 61 3.04 6.93 6.58
C SER A 61 4.35 6.67 5.83
N ARG A 62 5.19 5.76 6.33
CA ARG A 62 6.41 5.32 5.64
C ARG A 62 6.09 4.53 4.38
N MET A 63 5.03 3.71 4.39
CA MET A 63 4.53 3.05 3.19
C MET A 63 4.10 4.08 2.14
N LEU A 64 3.39 5.14 2.52
CA LEU A 64 3.00 6.20 1.58
C LEU A 64 4.22 6.86 0.93
N LYS A 65 5.25 7.16 1.73
CA LYS A 65 6.52 7.71 1.23
C LYS A 65 7.23 6.75 0.27
N LEU A 66 7.19 5.45 0.54
CA LEU A 66 7.77 4.44 -0.36
C LEU A 66 7.02 4.41 -1.70
N VAL A 67 5.69 4.45 -1.70
CA VAL A 67 4.90 4.50 -2.95
C VAL A 67 5.24 5.75 -3.76
N ALA A 68 5.36 6.90 -3.09
CA ALA A 68 5.77 8.14 -3.75
C ALA A 68 7.17 8.02 -4.35
N ALA A 69 8.14 7.47 -3.62
CA ALA A 69 9.51 7.28 -4.12
C ALA A 69 9.59 6.31 -5.31
N ILE A 70 8.79 5.23 -5.30
CA ILE A 70 8.72 4.29 -6.43
C ILE A 70 8.18 4.99 -7.68
N ARG A 71 7.16 5.84 -7.54
CA ARG A 71 6.59 6.61 -8.66
C ARG A 71 7.54 7.67 -9.18
N ASP A 72 8.24 8.36 -8.28
CA ASP A 72 9.25 9.35 -8.65
C ASP A 72 10.41 8.73 -9.45
N ALA A 73 10.77 7.48 -9.15
CA ALA A 73 11.81 6.72 -9.84
C ALA A 73 11.30 5.90 -11.05
N GLU A 74 10.10 6.19 -11.58
CA GLU A 74 9.47 5.39 -12.64
C GLU A 74 10.34 5.23 -13.90
N ASP A 75 11.03 6.28 -14.32
CA ASP A 75 11.93 6.27 -15.48
C ASP A 75 13.09 5.28 -15.29
N ILE A 76 13.75 5.31 -14.13
CA ILE A 76 14.86 4.43 -13.79
C ILE A 76 14.36 3.00 -13.59
N LEU A 77 13.23 2.82 -12.88
CA LEU A 77 12.67 1.50 -12.57
C LEU A 77 12.08 0.80 -13.80
N GLY A 78 11.64 1.55 -14.81
CA GLY A 78 11.22 1.03 -16.10
C GLY A 78 12.33 0.26 -16.83
N ASP A 79 13.56 0.78 -16.77
CA ASP A 79 14.74 0.19 -17.44
C ASP A 79 15.57 -0.75 -16.53
N SER A 80 15.15 -0.92 -15.27
CA SER A 80 15.89 -1.68 -14.28
C SER A 80 15.36 -3.12 -14.12
N SER A 81 16.26 -4.06 -13.81
CA SER A 81 15.91 -5.43 -13.45
C SER A 81 16.75 -5.94 -12.29
N VAL A 82 16.15 -6.78 -11.44
CA VAL A 82 16.89 -7.57 -10.44
C VAL A 82 17.29 -8.89 -11.06
N ALA A 83 18.58 -9.20 -11.04
CA ALA A 83 19.09 -10.51 -11.42
C ALA A 83 19.15 -11.42 -10.18
N VAL A 84 18.55 -12.61 -10.29
CA VAL A 84 18.60 -13.65 -9.26
C VAL A 84 19.26 -14.89 -9.85
N THR A 85 20.35 -15.33 -9.23
CA THR A 85 20.99 -16.61 -9.59
C THR A 85 20.31 -17.75 -8.85
N VAL A 86 19.75 -18.70 -9.60
CA VAL A 86 19.17 -19.92 -9.02
C VAL A 86 20.12 -21.12 -9.16
N ALA A 87 19.92 -22.13 -8.31
CA ALA A 87 20.70 -23.36 -8.35
C ALA A 87 20.67 -23.99 -9.76
N GLY A 88 21.83 -24.38 -10.28
CA GLY A 88 21.98 -24.81 -11.68
C GLY A 88 22.44 -23.72 -12.65
N ALA A 89 23.00 -22.61 -12.15
CA ALA A 89 23.66 -21.54 -12.92
C ALA A 89 22.76 -20.80 -13.92
N ARG A 90 21.44 -20.80 -13.70
CA ARG A 90 20.49 -19.98 -14.47
C ARG A 90 20.28 -18.65 -13.77
N GLU A 91 20.46 -17.56 -14.51
CA GLU A 91 20.07 -16.21 -14.06
C GLU A 91 18.63 -15.93 -14.47
N VAL A 92 17.83 -15.42 -13.54
CA VAL A 92 16.48 -14.92 -13.77
C VAL A 92 16.49 -13.42 -13.57
N LYS A 93 16.07 -12.66 -14.58
CA LYS A 93 15.90 -11.21 -14.49
C LYS A 93 14.44 -10.89 -14.24
N ILE A 94 14.16 -10.16 -13.16
CA ILE A 94 12.84 -9.72 -12.76
C ILE A 94 12.78 -8.20 -12.99
N PRO A 95 11.96 -7.71 -13.94
CA PRO A 95 11.83 -6.28 -14.21
C PRO A 95 11.27 -5.51 -13.00
N TYR A 96 11.89 -4.38 -12.66
CA TYR A 96 11.41 -3.51 -11.59
C TYR A 96 10.09 -2.81 -11.94
N ALA A 97 9.77 -2.66 -13.24
CA ALA A 97 8.48 -2.16 -13.71
C ALA A 97 7.26 -2.91 -13.17
N LEU A 98 7.43 -4.15 -12.68
CA LEU A 98 6.37 -4.88 -11.96
C LEU A 98 5.92 -4.14 -10.68
N LEU A 99 6.81 -3.41 -10.00
CA LEU A 99 6.46 -2.61 -8.83
C LEU A 99 5.60 -1.39 -9.19
N LEU A 100 5.68 -0.89 -10.42
CA LEU A 100 4.91 0.28 -10.88
C LEU A 100 3.45 -0.04 -11.19
N THR A 101 3.14 -1.31 -11.43
CA THR A 101 1.84 -1.75 -11.97
C THR A 101 1.14 -2.82 -11.15
N ARG A 102 1.89 -3.58 -10.35
CA ARG A 102 1.39 -4.76 -9.62
C ARG A 102 1.92 -4.83 -8.19
N LEU A 103 2.30 -3.70 -7.60
CA LEU A 103 2.65 -3.64 -6.18
C LEU A 103 1.38 -3.80 -5.31
N ASN A 104 0.87 -5.03 -5.29
CA ASN A 104 -0.11 -5.49 -4.33
C ASN A 104 0.69 -6.00 -3.13
N THR A 105 0.63 -5.27 -2.03
CA THR A 105 1.41 -5.61 -0.84
C THR A 105 0.48 -6.14 0.23
N LEU A 106 0.70 -7.38 0.67
CA LEU A 106 0.12 -7.91 1.89
C LEU A 106 1.09 -7.62 3.05
N ILE A 107 0.63 -6.89 4.06
CA ILE A 107 1.46 -6.56 5.23
C ILE A 107 0.73 -6.98 6.49
N THR A 108 1.37 -7.83 7.29
CA THR A 108 0.88 -8.16 8.63
C THR A 108 1.48 -7.19 9.64
N LEU A 109 0.65 -6.31 10.21
CA LEU A 109 1.05 -5.35 11.24
C LEU A 109 0.31 -5.62 12.54
N ASN A 110 0.87 -5.17 13.65
CA ASN A 110 0.13 -5.14 14.91
C ASN A 110 -0.86 -3.97 14.88
N PHE A 111 -2.09 -4.24 15.27
CA PHE A 111 -3.13 -3.27 15.59
C PHE A 111 -3.52 -3.49 17.06
N GLY A 112 -2.99 -2.66 17.96
CA GLY A 112 -3.02 -2.97 19.39
C GLY A 112 -2.35 -4.34 19.63
N ASP A 113 -3.06 -5.26 20.30
CA ASP A 113 -2.56 -6.59 20.62
C ASP A 113 -2.83 -7.65 19.53
N GLN A 114 -3.45 -7.27 18.41
CA GLN A 114 -3.82 -8.21 17.34
C GLN A 114 -2.88 -8.08 16.13
N LYS A 115 -2.56 -9.20 15.49
CA LYS A 115 -1.94 -9.20 14.16
C LYS A 115 -3.01 -9.08 13.10
N VAL A 116 -2.89 -8.08 12.24
CA VAL A 116 -3.86 -7.75 11.20
C VAL A 116 -3.16 -7.71 9.86
N ASP A 117 -3.76 -8.39 8.90
CA ASP A 117 -3.34 -8.34 7.51
C ASP A 117 -3.99 -7.14 6.82
N PHE A 118 -3.14 -6.29 6.26
CA PHE A 118 -3.53 -5.16 5.44
C PHE A 118 -3.18 -5.45 3.98
N HIS A 119 -4.14 -5.22 3.08
CA HIS A 119 -3.86 -5.21 1.65
C HIS A 119 -3.66 -3.78 1.20
N LEU A 120 -2.48 -3.51 0.65
CA LEU A 120 -2.16 -2.26 0.00
C LEU A 120 -2.27 -2.45 -1.50
N TRP A 121 -3.20 -1.71 -2.11
CA TRP A 121 -3.44 -1.63 -3.53
C TRP A 121 -2.93 -0.30 -4.05
N ILE A 122 -2.00 -0.34 -4.99
CA ILE A 122 -1.46 0.87 -5.61
C ILE A 122 -1.95 0.90 -7.03
N GLU A 123 -2.63 1.99 -7.41
CA GLU A 123 -3.02 2.17 -8.80
C GLU A 123 -1.76 2.23 -9.70
N PRO A 124 -1.76 1.52 -10.84
CA PRO A 124 -0.69 1.56 -11.82
C PRO A 124 -0.40 2.99 -12.29
N SER A 125 0.88 3.32 -12.53
CA SER A 125 1.28 4.62 -13.11
C SER A 125 0.80 4.78 -14.55
N SER A 126 0.74 3.69 -15.33
CA SER A 126 0.15 3.66 -16.67
C SER A 126 -0.31 2.24 -17.07
N PRO A 127 -1.44 2.08 -17.79
CA PRO A 127 -1.83 0.81 -18.38
C PRO A 127 -0.87 0.31 -19.47
N GLU A 128 0.01 1.18 -19.99
CA GLU A 128 0.95 0.86 -21.08
C GLU A 128 2.38 0.54 -20.59
N THR A 129 2.63 0.48 -19.28
CA THR A 129 3.96 0.24 -18.69
C THR A 129 4.55 -1.13 -19.06
N PHE A 130 3.76 -2.00 -19.71
CA PHE A 130 4.23 -3.22 -20.36
C PHE A 130 4.03 -3.12 -21.87
N ARG A 131 5.03 -2.60 -22.59
CA ARG A 131 5.20 -2.82 -24.03
C ARG A 131 6.47 -3.63 -24.26
#